data_AF-A0A6A7C8G5-F1
#
_entry.id   AF-A0A6A7C8G5-F1
#
_cell.length_a   1.000
_cell.length_b   1.000
_cell.length_c   1.000
_cell.angle_alpha   90.00
_cell.angle_beta   90.00
_cell.angle_gamma   90.00
#
_symmetry.space_group_name_H-M   'P 1'
#
loop_
_entity.id
_entity.type
_entity.pdbx_description
1 polymer ?
#
loop_
_entity_poly.entity_id
_entity_poly.type
_entity_poly.pdbx_seq_one_letter_code
_entity_poly.pdbx_strand_id
1 'polypeptide(L)'
;MATEARPPLSSVLPPLIFGTTTFNYLYNEDPYELNADALVHRALEHGVRAFDTSPYYGPSEEILGAALAAVNHKWPRETLHVNTKVGRIAADRFDYSRDWVKQSVQHSLRRLRTNYLDLVFCHDVEFVSESEVLDAVAELRRMRDDGVIRYIGISGYPLSVLASIARRVLRETGEPLDAVMSYAHFTLQNTMLATVGIKQFQAAGVDVVLNGSPLGMGLLRREGVPVGSMGDWHPACNKLRAAVKRASDFCDVYDERLEVIAIRYSLEQWVLRGAVVGSYGDPASGVPNRRLSHDRSQRLGVSLMGISKISELDKTLKVWRSILDGLEDGEETARRAGRWSRDHEWSLNRRRAIEILADGIREYLDEFIDYSWPSPPVGFVNQAASLSAELPTPAMSLPRDDAPREEGKALPLR
;
A
#
# COMPACT_ATOMS: atom_id res chain seq x y z
N MET A 1 27.56 1.61 25.48
CA MET A 1 26.43 2.56 25.54
C MET A 1 25.17 1.73 25.49
N ALA A 2 24.26 1.89 26.45
CA ALA A 2 22.97 1.19 26.40
C ALA A 2 22.26 1.64 25.12
N THR A 3 21.88 0.70 24.26
CA THR A 3 21.05 0.96 23.09
C THR A 3 19.72 1.51 23.60
N GLU A 4 19.41 2.78 23.30
CA GLU A 4 18.08 3.31 23.54
C GLU A 4 17.06 2.36 22.93
N ALA A 5 16.05 1.99 23.71
CA ALA A 5 15.01 1.07 23.25
C ALA A 5 14.33 1.67 22.01
N ARG A 6 14.28 0.92 20.91
CA ARG A 6 13.57 1.32 19.69
C ARG A 6 12.11 1.62 20.05
N PRO A 7 11.57 2.80 19.71
CA PRO A 7 10.18 3.11 20.02
C PRO A 7 9.23 2.17 19.24
N PRO A 8 8.01 1.90 19.73
CA PRO A 8 7.02 1.11 18.99
C PRO A 8 6.75 1.71 17.60
N LEU A 9 6.53 0.88 16.58
CA LEU A 9 6.27 1.35 15.21
C LEU A 9 5.06 2.30 15.16
N SER A 10 4.02 1.97 15.91
CA SER A 10 2.81 2.79 16.09
C SER A 10 3.05 4.19 16.65
N SER A 11 4.25 4.51 17.17
CA SER A 11 4.57 5.87 17.64
C SER A 11 5.29 6.72 16.61
N VAL A 12 5.82 6.11 15.54
CA VAL A 12 6.69 6.78 14.58
C VAL A 12 6.19 6.72 13.14
N LEU A 13 5.43 5.69 12.74
CA LEU A 13 4.99 5.52 11.36
C LEU A 13 3.91 6.55 10.99
N PRO A 14 4.10 7.42 9.99
CA PRO A 14 3.03 8.27 9.46
C PRO A 14 1.82 7.42 8.99
N PRO A 15 0.58 7.75 9.39
CA PRO A 15 -0.61 6.98 8.99
C PRO A 15 -1.00 7.13 7.52
N LEU A 16 -0.39 8.07 6.79
CA LEU A 16 -0.54 8.20 5.34
C LEU A 16 0.79 7.94 4.65
N ILE A 17 0.83 6.92 3.80
CA ILE A 17 2.04 6.46 3.11
C ILE A 17 1.88 6.65 1.60
N PHE A 18 2.88 7.25 0.97
CA PHE A 18 3.00 7.32 -0.48
C PHE A 18 3.55 5.99 -1.01
N GLY A 19 2.69 5.20 -1.65
CA GLY A 19 3.06 3.96 -2.30
C GLY A 19 3.57 4.19 -3.72
N THR A 20 4.69 3.55 -4.04
CA THR A 20 5.36 3.66 -5.34
C THR A 20 5.23 2.38 -6.17
N THR A 21 4.25 1.53 -5.87
CA THR A 21 3.87 0.40 -6.75
C THR A 21 3.51 0.88 -8.15
N THR A 22 3.01 2.11 -8.27
CA THR A 22 2.73 2.75 -9.56
C THR A 22 3.99 3.16 -10.31
N PHE A 23 5.18 3.22 -9.70
CA PHE A 23 6.45 3.54 -10.39
C PHE A 23 7.00 2.33 -11.15
N ASN A 24 6.13 1.64 -11.88
CA ASN A 24 6.44 0.45 -12.64
C ASN A 24 5.63 0.38 -13.95
N TYR A 25 5.95 -0.63 -14.74
CA TYR A 25 5.36 -0.91 -16.05
C TYR A 25 3.95 -1.55 -16.03
N LEU A 26 3.46 -1.95 -14.85
CA LEU A 26 2.09 -2.46 -14.69
C LEU A 26 1.07 -1.31 -14.73
N TYR A 27 1.43 -0.18 -14.15
CA TYR A 27 0.54 0.97 -14.02
C TYR A 27 0.81 2.05 -15.07
N ASN A 28 1.99 2.05 -15.70
CA ASN A 28 2.40 3.09 -16.65
C ASN A 28 3.12 2.47 -17.85
N GLU A 29 3.11 3.18 -18.98
CA GLU A 29 3.84 2.76 -20.18
C GLU A 29 5.35 2.81 -19.95
N ASP A 30 5.82 3.93 -19.40
CA ASP A 30 7.19 4.14 -18.96
C ASP A 30 7.21 4.80 -17.56
N PRO A 31 7.70 4.12 -16.50
CA PRO A 31 7.80 4.68 -15.17
C PRO A 31 8.85 5.80 -15.05
N TYR A 32 9.83 5.89 -15.96
CA TYR A 32 10.82 6.97 -15.93
C TYR A 32 10.23 8.33 -16.34
N GLU A 33 9.10 8.35 -17.05
CA GLU A 33 8.40 9.56 -17.49
C GLU A 33 7.42 10.13 -16.43
N LEU A 34 7.33 9.52 -15.25
CA LEU A 34 6.38 9.91 -14.19
C LEU A 34 6.66 11.27 -13.52
N ASN A 35 7.81 11.89 -13.81
CA ASN A 35 8.32 13.06 -13.08
C ASN A 35 8.29 12.83 -11.56
N ALA A 36 8.95 11.75 -11.13
CA ALA A 36 8.96 11.31 -9.74
C ALA A 36 9.52 12.37 -8.78
N ASP A 37 10.47 13.18 -9.22
CA ASP A 37 11.02 14.30 -8.45
C ASP A 37 9.93 15.30 -8.04
N ALA A 38 9.09 15.72 -9.00
CA ALA A 38 7.99 16.63 -8.72
C ALA A 38 6.92 15.98 -7.83
N LEU A 39 6.62 14.69 -8.02
CA LEU A 39 5.68 13.95 -7.17
C LEU A 39 6.15 13.88 -5.72
N VAL A 40 7.40 13.47 -5.49
CA VAL A 40 7.99 13.32 -4.15
C VAL A 40 8.12 14.69 -3.49
N HIS A 41 8.64 15.70 -4.20
CA HIS A 41 8.74 17.06 -3.70
C HIS A 41 7.37 17.58 -3.26
N ARG A 42 6.35 17.44 -4.10
CA ARG A 42 4.99 17.89 -3.79
C ARG A 42 4.39 17.13 -2.61
N ALA A 43 4.58 15.81 -2.52
CA ALA A 43 4.12 15.02 -1.38
C ALA A 43 4.74 15.51 -0.07
N LEU A 44 6.04 15.79 -0.06
CA LEU A 44 6.77 16.32 1.09
C LEU A 44 6.31 17.72 1.48
N GLU A 45 6.05 18.61 0.53
CA GLU A 45 5.46 19.93 0.78
C GLU A 45 4.08 19.84 1.43
N HIS A 46 3.32 18.80 1.08
CA HIS A 46 2.02 18.54 1.68
C HIS A 46 2.08 17.77 3.01
N GLY A 47 3.27 17.47 3.53
CA GLY A 47 3.46 16.87 4.84
C GLY A 47 3.54 15.35 4.84
N VAL A 48 3.52 14.68 3.67
CA VAL A 48 3.78 13.24 3.61
C VAL A 48 5.20 12.96 4.07
N ARG A 49 5.39 11.97 4.94
CA ARG A 49 6.72 11.61 5.49
C ARG A 49 7.03 10.12 5.39
N ALA A 50 6.15 9.32 4.80
CA ALA A 50 6.36 7.90 4.60
C ALA A 50 6.21 7.50 3.14
N PHE A 51 7.12 6.66 2.66
CA PHE A 51 7.16 6.12 1.31
C PHE A 51 7.28 4.61 1.36
N ASP A 52 6.55 3.90 0.51
CA ASP A 52 6.63 2.45 0.37
C ASP A 52 6.97 2.05 -1.06
N THR A 53 7.93 1.13 -1.19
CA THR A 53 8.41 0.60 -2.46
C THR A 53 8.71 -0.90 -2.35
N SER A 54 9.31 -1.51 -3.37
CA SER A 54 9.73 -2.92 -3.36
C SER A 54 10.73 -3.19 -4.49
N PRO A 55 11.71 -4.09 -4.30
CA PRO A 55 12.55 -4.60 -5.38
C PRO A 55 11.76 -5.19 -6.56
N TYR A 56 10.57 -5.72 -6.29
CA TYR A 56 9.69 -6.31 -7.30
C TYR A 56 8.97 -5.26 -8.16
N TYR A 57 8.85 -4.01 -7.71
CA TYR A 57 8.11 -2.95 -8.41
C TYR A 57 8.92 -2.33 -9.56
N GLY A 58 9.54 -3.15 -10.41
CA GLY A 58 10.29 -2.62 -11.55
C GLY A 58 11.45 -1.70 -11.09
N PRO A 59 11.61 -0.51 -11.70
CA PRO A 59 12.63 0.47 -11.31
C PRO A 59 12.24 1.36 -10.12
N SER A 60 11.13 1.07 -9.42
CA SER A 60 10.56 1.92 -8.38
C SER A 60 11.55 2.34 -7.28
N GLU A 61 12.38 1.42 -6.76
CA GLU A 61 13.38 1.76 -5.73
C GLU A 61 14.44 2.75 -6.24
N GLU A 62 14.86 2.60 -7.51
CA GLU A 62 15.84 3.49 -8.14
C GLU A 62 15.26 4.88 -8.36
N ILE A 63 14.03 4.94 -8.91
CA ILE A 63 13.30 6.18 -9.17
C ILE A 63 13.04 6.92 -7.85
N LEU A 64 12.53 6.22 -6.82
CA LEU A 64 12.28 6.82 -5.52
C LEU A 64 13.59 7.25 -4.84
N GLY A 65 14.64 6.44 -4.91
CA GLY A 65 15.95 6.76 -4.34
C GLY A 65 16.57 8.00 -4.96
N ALA A 66 16.46 8.17 -6.28
CA ALA A 66 16.91 9.38 -6.97
C ALA A 66 16.13 10.62 -6.52
N ALA A 67 14.79 10.53 -6.47
CA ALA A 67 13.92 11.62 -6.06
C ALA A 67 14.13 12.06 -4.61
N LEU A 68 14.27 11.10 -3.69
CA LEU A 68 14.57 11.40 -2.27
C LEU A 68 15.96 12.03 -2.11
N ALA A 69 16.96 11.56 -2.85
CA ALA A 69 18.31 12.14 -2.81
C ALA A 69 18.32 13.61 -3.29
N ALA A 70 17.56 13.93 -4.34
CA ALA A 70 17.46 15.29 -4.88
C ALA A 70 16.89 16.30 -3.86
N VAL A 71 16.00 15.84 -2.97
CA VAL A 71 15.31 16.69 -1.99
C VAL A 71 15.88 16.57 -0.56
N ASN A 72 16.92 15.75 -0.36
CA ASN A 72 17.50 15.47 0.96
C ASN A 72 18.02 16.72 1.70
N HIS A 73 18.44 17.75 0.96
CA HIS A 73 18.87 19.02 1.53
C HIS A 73 17.75 19.80 2.26
N LYS A 74 16.48 19.56 1.89
CA LYS A 74 15.29 20.21 2.47
C LYS A 74 14.51 19.27 3.40
N TRP A 75 14.51 17.98 3.10
CA TRP A 75 13.94 16.93 3.95
C TRP A 75 14.96 15.81 4.17
N PRO A 76 15.77 15.90 5.23
CA PRO A 76 16.80 14.91 5.53
C PRO A 76 16.21 13.51 5.72
N ARG A 77 16.95 12.48 5.30
CA ARG A 77 16.56 11.06 5.35
C ARG A 77 15.99 10.61 6.71
N GLU A 78 16.52 11.10 7.82
CA GLU A 78 16.10 10.80 9.20
C GLU A 78 14.71 11.35 9.57
N THR A 79 14.19 12.30 8.77
CA THR A 79 12.83 12.84 8.93
C THR A 79 11.79 12.04 8.15
N LEU A 80 12.23 11.04 7.38
CA LEU A 80 11.42 10.25 6.48
C LEU A 80 11.36 8.79 6.94
N HIS A 81 10.25 8.13 6.61
CA HIS A 81 10.06 6.70 6.78
C HIS A 81 10.06 6.03 5.41
N VAL A 82 11.00 5.14 5.14
CA VAL A 82 11.13 4.43 3.86
C VAL A 82 10.94 2.93 4.08
N ASN A 83 9.84 2.42 3.54
CA ASN A 83 9.46 1.02 3.59
C ASN A 83 9.86 0.34 2.28
N THR A 84 10.41 -0.87 2.39
CA THR A 84 10.63 -1.73 1.22
C THR A 84 10.37 -3.20 1.59
N LYS A 85 10.72 -4.12 0.69
CA LYS A 85 10.34 -5.53 0.81
C LYS A 85 11.46 -6.47 0.35
N VAL A 86 11.32 -7.75 0.71
CA VAL A 86 12.19 -8.85 0.27
C VAL A 86 11.35 -10.08 -0.11
N GLY A 87 11.98 -11.14 -0.62
CA GLY A 87 11.32 -12.41 -0.91
C GLY A 87 10.87 -12.52 -2.37
N ARG A 88 9.93 -11.68 -2.80
CA ARG A 88 9.43 -11.70 -4.18
C ARG A 88 10.43 -11.10 -5.17
N ILE A 89 10.83 -11.88 -6.17
CA ILE A 89 11.79 -11.49 -7.22
C ILE A 89 11.06 -11.14 -8.52
N ALA A 90 10.17 -12.02 -8.95
CA ALA A 90 9.39 -11.87 -10.18
C ALA A 90 7.95 -12.36 -9.97
N ALA A 91 7.15 -12.41 -11.04
CA ALA A 91 5.76 -12.87 -10.96
C ALA A 91 5.66 -14.33 -10.46
N ASP A 92 6.61 -15.18 -10.86
CA ASP A 92 6.65 -16.63 -10.63
C ASP A 92 7.84 -17.08 -9.77
N ARG A 93 8.61 -16.14 -9.21
CA ARG A 93 9.88 -16.41 -8.52
C ARG A 93 9.97 -15.72 -7.18
N PHE A 94 10.18 -16.53 -6.16
CA PHE A 94 10.30 -16.14 -4.76
C PHE A 94 11.51 -16.83 -4.14
N ASP A 95 12.32 -16.08 -3.41
CA ASP A 95 13.45 -16.62 -2.65
C ASP A 95 13.47 -15.97 -1.28
N TYR A 96 13.21 -16.77 -0.26
CA TYR A 96 13.15 -16.35 1.13
C TYR A 96 14.37 -16.84 1.92
N SER A 97 15.36 -17.40 1.24
CA SER A 97 16.60 -17.84 1.87
C SER A 97 17.31 -16.67 2.53
N ARG A 98 18.03 -16.98 3.62
CA ARG A 98 18.85 -16.01 4.35
C ARG A 98 19.78 -15.21 3.43
N ASP A 99 20.45 -15.89 2.51
CA ASP A 99 21.43 -15.28 1.62
C ASP A 99 20.76 -14.30 0.65
N TRP A 100 19.61 -14.67 0.07
CA TRP A 100 18.87 -13.77 -0.79
C TRP A 100 18.28 -12.59 -0.03
N VAL A 101 17.68 -12.81 1.14
CA VAL A 101 17.15 -11.71 1.99
C VAL A 101 18.24 -10.68 2.28
N LYS A 102 19.42 -11.15 2.70
CA LYS A 102 20.57 -10.28 2.96
C LYS A 102 21.01 -9.51 1.71
N GLN A 103 21.15 -10.19 0.57
CA GLN A 103 21.53 -9.55 -0.69
C GLN A 103 20.48 -8.52 -1.15
N SER A 104 19.21 -8.89 -1.10
CA SER A 104 18.08 -8.04 -1.49
C SER A 104 18.05 -6.74 -0.68
N VAL A 105 18.21 -6.81 0.65
CA VAL A 105 18.32 -5.60 1.48
C VAL A 105 19.50 -4.73 1.06
N GLN A 106 20.68 -5.31 0.80
CA GLN A 106 21.83 -4.54 0.32
C GLN A 106 21.57 -3.87 -1.04
N HIS A 107 20.78 -4.52 -1.90
CA HIS A 107 20.41 -3.98 -3.22
C HIS A 107 19.43 -2.81 -3.07
N SER A 108 18.45 -2.95 -2.17
CA SER A 108 17.52 -1.87 -1.82
C SER A 108 18.24 -0.66 -1.23
N LEU A 109 19.17 -0.84 -0.29
CA LEU A 109 19.98 0.25 0.28
C LEU A 109 20.72 1.06 -0.81
N ARG A 110 21.32 0.37 -1.79
CA ARG A 110 22.00 1.01 -2.92
C ARG A 110 21.03 1.77 -3.84
N ARG A 111 19.93 1.15 -4.25
CA ARG A 111 18.92 1.76 -5.13
C ARG A 111 18.25 2.98 -4.47
N LEU A 112 17.91 2.87 -3.19
CA LEU A 112 17.31 3.92 -2.37
C LEU A 112 18.32 4.97 -1.87
N ARG A 113 19.62 4.76 -2.10
CA ARG A 113 20.72 5.68 -1.71
C ARG A 113 20.70 6.02 -0.20
N THR A 114 20.49 5.01 0.63
CA THR A 114 20.42 5.13 2.10
C THR A 114 21.25 4.03 2.76
N ASN A 115 21.66 4.23 4.02
CA ASN A 115 22.41 3.27 4.82
C ASN A 115 21.53 2.46 5.80
N TYR A 116 20.25 2.82 5.94
CA TYR A 116 19.27 2.06 6.70
C TYR A 116 17.87 2.10 6.05
N LEU A 117 17.03 1.13 6.42
CA LEU A 117 15.62 1.02 6.05
C LEU A 117 14.75 1.12 7.30
N ASP A 118 13.61 1.80 7.20
CA ASP A 118 12.73 1.96 8.36
C ASP A 118 11.90 0.71 8.59
N LEU A 119 11.24 0.18 7.56
CA LEU A 119 10.42 -1.02 7.65
C LEU A 119 10.65 -1.93 6.45
N VAL A 120 10.93 -3.21 6.70
CA VAL A 120 11.08 -4.21 5.64
C VAL A 120 10.02 -5.30 5.78
N PHE A 121 9.25 -5.51 4.71
CA PHE A 121 8.26 -6.58 4.64
C PHE A 121 8.81 -7.81 3.90
N CYS A 122 8.52 -9.01 4.39
CA CYS A 122 8.49 -10.19 3.53
C CYS A 122 7.28 -10.09 2.58
N HIS A 123 7.51 -10.09 1.26
CA HIS A 123 6.51 -9.73 0.23
C HIS A 123 5.75 -10.93 -0.33
N ASP A 124 4.42 -10.89 -0.25
CA ASP A 124 3.51 -11.91 -0.79
C ASP A 124 3.84 -13.30 -0.22
N VAL A 125 3.79 -13.37 1.10
CA VAL A 125 4.17 -14.53 1.90
C VAL A 125 3.32 -15.78 1.62
N GLU A 126 2.16 -15.63 0.98
CA GLU A 126 1.31 -16.76 0.60
C GLU A 126 1.88 -17.62 -0.54
N PHE A 127 2.94 -17.16 -1.22
CA PHE A 127 3.56 -17.88 -2.34
C PHE A 127 4.67 -18.87 -1.91
N VAL A 128 5.00 -18.91 -0.62
CA VAL A 128 6.03 -19.77 -0.04
C VAL A 128 5.51 -20.46 1.22
N SER A 129 6.27 -21.42 1.75
CA SER A 129 5.89 -22.06 3.02
C SER A 129 6.07 -21.10 4.19
N GLU A 130 5.24 -21.25 5.24
CA GLU A 130 5.38 -20.46 6.46
C GLU A 130 6.78 -20.61 7.12
N SER A 131 7.46 -21.76 6.92
CA SER A 131 8.81 -21.99 7.44
C SER A 131 9.86 -21.13 6.73
N GLU A 132 9.76 -20.98 5.41
CA GLU A 132 10.62 -20.05 4.66
C GLU A 132 10.41 -18.60 5.11
N VAL A 133 9.17 -18.22 5.44
CA VAL A 133 8.87 -16.88 5.98
C VAL A 133 9.51 -16.67 7.34
N LEU A 134 9.51 -17.69 8.22
CA LEU A 134 10.18 -17.61 9.52
C LEU A 134 11.69 -17.43 9.38
N ASP A 135 12.33 -18.16 8.46
CA ASP A 135 13.77 -18.02 8.19
C ASP A 135 14.12 -16.62 7.70
N ALA A 136 13.32 -16.06 6.78
CA ALA A 136 13.46 -14.69 6.31
C ALA A 136 13.26 -13.67 7.45
N VAL A 137 12.22 -13.84 8.27
CA VAL A 137 11.95 -12.99 9.45
C VAL A 137 13.12 -13.02 10.43
N ALA A 138 13.71 -14.20 10.68
CA ALA A 138 14.88 -14.34 11.55
C ALA A 138 16.09 -13.57 11.01
N GLU A 139 16.36 -13.63 9.70
CA GLU A 139 17.44 -12.84 9.11
C GLU A 139 17.16 -11.33 9.16
N LEU A 140 15.92 -10.90 8.88
CA LEU A 140 15.55 -9.48 8.99
C LEU A 140 15.70 -8.97 10.43
N ARG A 141 15.37 -9.78 11.45
CA ARG A 141 15.63 -9.43 12.86
C ARG A 141 17.12 -9.31 13.15
N ARG A 142 17.94 -10.20 12.63
CA ARG A 142 19.41 -10.09 12.75
C ARG A 142 19.92 -8.77 12.16
N MET A 143 19.47 -8.41 10.96
CA MET A 143 19.85 -7.15 10.31
C MET A 143 19.30 -5.91 11.03
N ARG A 144 18.16 -6.06 11.70
CA ARG A 144 17.57 -5.04 12.56
C ARG A 144 18.39 -4.82 13.83
N ASP A 145 18.84 -5.89 14.45
CA ASP A 145 19.70 -5.85 15.63
C ASP A 145 21.10 -5.29 15.27
N ASP A 146 21.56 -5.51 14.03
CA ASP A 146 22.75 -4.84 13.44
C ASP A 146 22.51 -3.35 13.10
N GLY A 147 21.27 -2.84 13.22
CA GLY A 147 20.91 -1.44 13.00
C GLY A 147 20.67 -1.04 11.53
N VAL A 148 20.71 -2.00 10.60
CA VAL A 148 20.47 -1.78 9.15
C VAL A 148 18.98 -1.59 8.86
N ILE A 149 18.12 -2.24 9.64
CA ILE A 149 16.66 -2.18 9.53
C ILE A 149 16.08 -1.71 10.87
N ARG A 150 15.04 -0.89 10.88
CA ARG A 150 14.39 -0.48 12.15
C ARG A 150 13.27 -1.42 12.55
N TYR A 151 12.36 -1.74 11.63
CA TYR A 151 11.17 -2.55 11.88
C TYR A 151 10.99 -3.60 10.79
N ILE A 152 10.26 -4.67 11.12
CA ILE A 152 10.01 -5.77 10.19
C ILE A 152 8.52 -6.16 10.15
N GLY A 153 8.09 -6.69 9.02
CA GLY A 153 6.73 -7.17 8.85
C GLY A 153 6.57 -8.21 7.75
N ILE A 154 5.33 -8.58 7.50
CA ILE A 154 4.93 -9.40 6.36
C ILE A 154 3.85 -8.69 5.56
N SER A 155 3.78 -8.94 4.26
CA SER A 155 2.69 -8.47 3.41
C SER A 155 2.16 -9.58 2.51
N GLY A 156 0.89 -9.51 2.15
CA GLY A 156 0.27 -10.50 1.28
C GLY A 156 -1.22 -10.26 1.07
N TYR A 157 -1.86 -11.16 0.33
CA TYR A 157 -3.28 -11.07 0.04
C TYR A 157 -4.14 -11.77 1.11
N PRO A 158 -4.15 -13.12 1.25
CA PRO A 158 -5.17 -13.78 2.04
C PRO A 158 -4.99 -13.52 3.54
N LEU A 159 -5.99 -12.88 4.16
CA LEU A 159 -5.93 -12.50 5.59
C LEU A 159 -5.68 -13.69 6.51
N SER A 160 -6.28 -14.85 6.21
CA SER A 160 -6.11 -16.07 6.99
C SER A 160 -4.66 -16.58 6.99
N VAL A 161 -3.98 -16.49 5.85
CA VAL A 161 -2.57 -16.88 5.70
C VAL A 161 -1.68 -15.89 6.47
N LEU A 162 -1.88 -14.59 6.27
CA LEU A 162 -1.15 -13.56 7.03
C LEU A 162 -1.31 -13.74 8.54
N ALA A 163 -2.54 -13.98 9.02
CA ALA A 163 -2.83 -14.19 10.43
C ALA A 163 -2.24 -15.51 10.97
N SER A 164 -2.20 -16.57 10.15
CA SER A 164 -1.54 -17.83 10.51
C SER A 164 -0.05 -17.61 10.74
N ILE A 165 0.62 -16.99 9.77
CA ILE A 165 2.05 -16.69 9.81
C ILE A 165 2.39 -15.76 10.98
N ALA A 166 1.65 -14.67 11.18
CA ALA A 166 1.91 -13.75 12.28
C ALA A 166 1.82 -14.42 13.66
N ARG A 167 0.79 -15.28 13.88
CA ARG A 167 0.67 -16.07 15.12
C ARG A 167 1.80 -17.07 15.27
N ARG A 168 2.23 -17.69 14.16
CA ARG A 168 3.35 -18.63 14.16
C ARG A 168 4.67 -17.94 14.51
N VAL A 169 4.95 -16.76 13.94
CA VAL A 169 6.11 -15.93 14.31
C VAL A 169 6.11 -15.66 15.81
N LEU A 170 5.00 -15.14 16.36
CA LEU A 170 4.90 -14.88 17.80
C LEU A 170 5.14 -16.15 18.63
N ARG A 171 4.50 -17.27 18.27
CA ARG A 171 4.61 -18.53 19.01
C ARG A 171 6.02 -19.10 19.01
N GLU A 172 6.72 -19.08 17.87
CA GLU A 172 8.02 -19.75 17.71
C GLU A 172 9.20 -18.87 18.12
N THR A 173 9.02 -17.54 18.11
CA THR A 173 10.12 -16.61 18.42
C THR A 173 9.93 -15.84 19.72
N GLY A 174 8.72 -15.83 20.29
CA GLY A 174 8.37 -15.03 21.47
C GLY A 174 8.22 -13.53 21.21
N GLU A 175 8.50 -13.07 19.99
CA GLU A 175 8.41 -11.66 19.59
C GLU A 175 7.38 -11.53 18.45
N PRO A 176 6.38 -10.64 18.54
CA PRO A 176 5.45 -10.39 17.44
C PRO A 176 6.12 -9.65 16.27
N LEU A 177 5.41 -9.52 15.15
CA LEU A 177 5.84 -8.66 14.05
C LEU A 177 5.50 -7.19 14.37
N ASP A 178 6.35 -6.25 13.94
CA ASP A 178 6.06 -4.82 14.09
C ASP A 178 4.88 -4.42 13.19
N ALA A 179 4.79 -5.00 11.98
CA ALA A 179 3.75 -4.69 11.02
C ALA A 179 3.21 -5.90 10.23
N VAL A 180 1.94 -5.80 9.83
CA VAL A 180 1.35 -6.60 8.74
C VAL A 180 0.73 -5.66 7.71
N MET A 181 1.01 -5.87 6.42
CA MET A 181 0.35 -5.15 5.34
C MET A 181 -0.56 -6.09 4.54
N SER A 182 -1.86 -5.81 4.56
CA SER A 182 -2.82 -6.45 3.66
C SER A 182 -3.16 -5.48 2.53
N TYR A 183 -3.20 -5.97 1.29
CA TYR A 183 -3.67 -5.16 0.17
C TYR A 183 -5.06 -5.58 -0.29
N ALA A 184 -5.84 -4.60 -0.73
CA ALA A 184 -7.18 -4.75 -1.32
C ALA A 184 -8.26 -5.41 -0.43
N HIS A 185 -8.00 -5.62 0.87
CA HIS A 185 -8.98 -6.12 1.84
C HIS A 185 -9.65 -5.04 2.71
N PHE A 186 -9.32 -3.77 2.47
CA PHE A 186 -10.13 -2.65 2.97
C PHE A 186 -10.33 -1.59 1.88
N THR A 187 -11.31 -1.85 1.05
CA THR A 187 -11.77 -1.04 -0.08
C THR A 187 -13.29 -0.87 0.04
N LEU A 188 -13.91 -0.16 -0.89
CA LEU A 188 -15.37 -0.11 -0.98
C LEU A 188 -15.99 -1.48 -1.33
N GLN A 189 -15.23 -2.36 -2.01
CA GLN A 189 -15.68 -3.69 -2.40
C GLN A 189 -15.42 -4.74 -1.31
N ASN A 190 -14.32 -4.61 -0.55
CA ASN A 190 -13.91 -5.61 0.44
C ASN A 190 -13.55 -4.94 1.77
N THR A 191 -14.22 -5.35 2.84
CA THR A 191 -14.14 -4.80 4.19
C THR A 191 -13.55 -5.79 5.20
N MET A 192 -13.08 -6.96 4.72
CA MET A 192 -12.64 -8.08 5.56
C MET A 192 -11.48 -7.73 6.50
N LEU A 193 -10.60 -6.79 6.12
CA LEU A 193 -9.51 -6.37 7.01
C LEU A 193 -10.05 -5.77 8.32
N ALA A 194 -11.16 -5.03 8.27
CA ALA A 194 -11.77 -4.46 9.46
C ALA A 194 -12.69 -5.46 10.19
N THR A 195 -13.47 -6.26 9.46
CA THR A 195 -14.46 -7.17 10.07
C THR A 195 -13.84 -8.44 10.63
N VAL A 196 -12.71 -8.89 10.06
CA VAL A 196 -12.02 -10.12 10.44
C VAL A 196 -10.56 -9.87 10.81
N GLY A 197 -9.83 -9.12 9.98
CA GLY A 197 -8.38 -8.94 10.09
C GLY A 197 -7.91 -8.34 11.41
N ILE A 198 -8.53 -7.23 11.86
CA ILE A 198 -8.16 -6.53 13.11
C ILE A 198 -8.05 -7.51 14.29
N LYS A 199 -9.11 -8.29 14.55
CA LYS A 199 -9.14 -9.23 15.67
C LYS A 199 -8.04 -10.29 15.55
N GLN A 200 -7.80 -10.79 14.34
CA GLN A 200 -6.79 -11.82 14.08
C GLN A 200 -5.37 -11.29 14.32
N PHE A 201 -5.06 -10.09 13.85
CA PHE A 201 -3.73 -9.50 14.00
C PHE A 201 -3.46 -8.99 15.41
N GLN A 202 -4.47 -8.48 16.12
CA GLN A 202 -4.36 -8.18 17.56
C GLN A 202 -4.07 -9.44 18.38
N ALA A 203 -4.76 -10.55 18.08
CA ALA A 203 -4.48 -11.84 18.73
C ALA A 203 -3.08 -12.39 18.41
N ALA A 204 -2.47 -11.96 17.30
CA ALA A 204 -1.09 -12.26 16.93
C ALA A 204 -0.06 -11.27 17.51
N GLY A 205 -0.50 -10.27 18.28
CA GLY A 205 0.37 -9.26 18.90
C GLY A 205 0.96 -8.22 17.94
N VAL A 206 0.44 -8.12 16.72
CA VAL A 206 0.94 -7.16 15.69
C VAL A 206 0.67 -5.73 16.15
N ASP A 207 1.67 -4.85 16.11
CA ASP A 207 1.51 -3.45 16.54
C ASP A 207 0.73 -2.61 15.51
N VAL A 208 1.12 -2.67 14.23
CA VAL A 208 0.49 -1.90 13.16
C VAL A 208 0.00 -2.77 11.99
N VAL A 209 -1.24 -2.55 11.56
CA VAL A 209 -1.81 -3.17 10.36
C VAL A 209 -2.03 -2.10 9.29
N LEU A 210 -1.42 -2.28 8.13
CA LEU A 210 -1.49 -1.35 7.00
C LEU A 210 -2.54 -1.81 5.99
N ASN A 211 -3.37 -0.86 5.54
CA ASN A 211 -4.27 -1.04 4.41
C ASN A 211 -3.59 -0.57 3.12
N GLY A 212 -3.15 -1.53 2.31
CA GLY A 212 -2.61 -1.29 0.97
C GLY A 212 -3.69 -1.30 -0.11
N SER A 213 -3.49 -0.51 -1.17
CA SER A 213 -4.34 -0.52 -2.36
C SER A 213 -5.82 -0.22 -2.06
N PRO A 214 -6.17 0.97 -1.53
CA PRO A 214 -7.55 1.36 -1.16
C PRO A 214 -8.53 1.33 -2.34
N LEU A 215 -8.04 1.36 -3.59
CA LEU A 215 -8.82 1.23 -4.82
C LEU A 215 -8.84 -0.20 -5.38
N GLY A 216 -8.43 -1.21 -4.60
CA GLY A 216 -8.38 -2.60 -5.04
C GLY A 216 -7.42 -2.78 -6.21
N MET A 217 -6.18 -2.30 -6.08
CA MET A 217 -5.15 -2.33 -7.14
C MET A 217 -5.54 -1.55 -8.41
N GLY A 218 -6.52 -0.66 -8.31
CA GLY A 218 -7.05 0.13 -9.41
C GLY A 218 -8.33 -0.43 -10.02
N LEU A 219 -8.89 -1.51 -9.47
CA LEU A 219 -10.19 -2.05 -9.85
C LEU A 219 -11.30 -0.99 -9.74
N LEU A 220 -11.35 -0.26 -8.62
CA LEU A 220 -12.44 0.68 -8.30
C LEU A 220 -12.25 2.04 -8.97
N ARG A 221 -12.20 2.04 -10.30
CA ARG A 221 -12.06 3.23 -11.16
C ARG A 221 -13.10 3.23 -12.26
N ARG A 222 -13.53 4.44 -12.64
CA ARG A 222 -14.43 4.66 -13.78
C ARG A 222 -13.92 4.08 -15.09
N GLU A 223 -12.61 4.18 -15.32
CA GLU A 223 -11.93 3.70 -16.54
C GLU A 223 -11.67 2.18 -16.54
N GLY A 224 -11.96 1.49 -15.44
CA GLY A 224 -11.57 0.10 -15.22
C GLY A 224 -10.14 -0.04 -14.71
N VAL A 225 -9.64 -1.28 -14.75
CA VAL A 225 -8.31 -1.62 -14.21
C VAL A 225 -7.21 -0.88 -14.98
N PRO A 226 -6.09 -0.53 -14.32
CA PRO A 226 -4.92 0.01 -15.00
C PRO A 226 -4.34 -1.00 -15.99
N VAL A 227 -3.90 -0.49 -17.15
CA VAL A 227 -3.17 -1.23 -18.18
C VAL A 227 -1.93 -0.42 -18.55
N GLY A 228 -0.76 -0.87 -18.10
CA GLY A 228 0.53 -0.30 -18.50
C GLY A 228 1.10 -0.99 -19.74
N SER A 229 2.41 -0.85 -19.97
CA SER A 229 3.08 -1.49 -21.12
C SER A 229 3.09 -3.01 -21.05
N MET A 230 2.82 -3.59 -19.87
CA MET A 230 2.69 -5.04 -19.66
C MET A 230 1.28 -5.60 -19.95
N GLY A 231 0.33 -4.76 -20.36
CA GLY A 231 -1.03 -5.20 -20.68
C GLY A 231 -1.91 -5.39 -19.44
N ASP A 232 -2.98 -6.17 -19.59
CA ASP A 232 -3.93 -6.45 -18.51
C ASP A 232 -3.40 -7.56 -17.59
N TRP A 233 -3.04 -7.16 -16.37
CA TRP A 233 -2.46 -8.04 -15.34
C TRP A 233 -3.41 -8.26 -14.15
N HIS A 234 -4.56 -7.59 -14.10
CA HIS A 234 -5.37 -7.54 -12.88
C HIS A 234 -6.14 -8.87 -12.67
N PRO A 235 -6.06 -9.50 -11.49
CA PRO A 235 -6.64 -10.84 -11.25
C PRO A 235 -8.17 -10.88 -11.16
N ALA A 236 -8.85 -9.76 -11.36
CA ALA A 236 -10.30 -9.69 -11.23
C ALA A 236 -10.95 -10.35 -12.44
N CYS A 237 -11.89 -11.26 -12.21
CA CYS A 237 -12.61 -11.92 -13.29
C CYS A 237 -13.55 -10.95 -14.03
N ASN A 238 -13.98 -11.31 -15.25
CA ASN A 238 -14.84 -10.47 -16.07
C ASN A 238 -16.18 -10.11 -15.40
N LYS A 239 -16.74 -11.02 -14.59
CA LYS A 239 -17.99 -10.76 -13.84
C LYS A 239 -17.81 -9.65 -12.80
N LEU A 240 -16.73 -9.71 -12.02
CA LEU A 240 -16.38 -8.67 -11.05
C LEU A 240 -16.14 -7.33 -11.75
N ARG A 241 -15.36 -7.33 -12.83
CA ARG A 241 -15.11 -6.11 -13.62
C ARG A 241 -16.40 -5.51 -14.17
N ALA A 242 -17.33 -6.33 -14.65
CA ALA A 242 -18.64 -5.88 -15.11
C ALA A 242 -19.51 -5.32 -13.97
N ALA A 243 -19.45 -5.90 -12.77
CA ALA A 243 -20.14 -5.37 -11.59
C ALA A 243 -19.59 -3.99 -11.19
N VAL A 244 -18.27 -3.85 -11.18
CA VAL A 244 -17.60 -2.57 -10.93
C VAL A 244 -17.94 -1.52 -11.98
N LYS A 245 -18.05 -1.91 -13.26
CA LYS A 245 -18.50 -1.01 -14.32
C LYS A 245 -19.93 -0.50 -14.08
N ARG A 246 -20.86 -1.38 -13.69
CA ARG A 246 -22.24 -0.97 -13.34
C ARG A 246 -22.27 -0.04 -12.13
N ALA A 247 -21.47 -0.33 -11.10
CA ALA A 247 -21.30 0.55 -9.95
C ALA A 247 -20.74 1.93 -10.35
N SER A 248 -19.81 1.98 -11.31
CA SER A 248 -19.33 3.25 -11.86
C SER A 248 -20.42 4.00 -12.62
N ASP A 249 -21.24 3.31 -13.41
CA ASP A 249 -22.34 3.92 -14.16
C ASP A 249 -23.40 4.51 -13.21
N PHE A 250 -23.64 3.86 -12.08
CA PHE A 250 -24.45 4.42 -10.99
C PHE A 250 -23.86 5.72 -10.44
N CYS A 251 -22.54 5.79 -10.21
CA CYS A 251 -21.90 7.02 -9.74
C CYS A 251 -22.07 8.18 -10.74
N ASP A 252 -21.95 7.90 -12.04
CA ASP A 252 -22.10 8.89 -13.10
C ASP A 252 -23.50 9.55 -13.10
N VAL A 253 -24.55 8.86 -12.64
CA VAL A 253 -25.91 9.43 -12.49
C VAL A 253 -25.96 10.56 -11.45
N TYR A 254 -25.06 10.54 -10.46
CA TYR A 254 -24.97 11.53 -9.38
C TYR A 254 -23.83 12.55 -9.59
N ASP A 255 -23.24 12.61 -10.79
CA ASP A 255 -22.07 13.45 -11.10
C ASP A 255 -20.85 13.12 -10.18
N GLU A 256 -20.72 11.85 -9.81
CA GLU A 256 -19.64 11.34 -8.97
C GLU A 256 -18.77 10.34 -9.72
N ARG A 257 -17.49 10.29 -9.34
CA ARG A 257 -16.55 9.30 -9.89
C ARG A 257 -16.35 8.16 -8.89
N LEU A 258 -16.43 6.91 -9.35
CA LEU A 258 -16.26 5.72 -8.50
C LEU A 258 -15.00 5.79 -7.64
N GLU A 259 -13.85 6.12 -8.23
CA GLU A 259 -12.59 6.20 -7.49
C GLU A 259 -12.55 7.29 -6.41
N VAL A 260 -13.34 8.37 -6.56
CA VAL A 260 -13.45 9.43 -5.55
C VAL A 260 -14.26 8.94 -4.35
N ILE A 261 -15.35 8.22 -4.60
CA ILE A 261 -16.16 7.60 -3.55
C ILE A 261 -15.38 6.49 -2.86
N ALA A 262 -14.76 5.59 -3.65
CA ALA A 262 -14.01 4.45 -3.15
C ALA A 262 -12.79 4.86 -2.32
N ILE A 263 -12.01 5.84 -2.77
CA ILE A 263 -10.84 6.31 -2.00
C ILE A 263 -11.27 7.01 -0.71
N ARG A 264 -12.32 7.85 -0.75
CA ARG A 264 -12.81 8.49 0.47
C ARG A 264 -13.37 7.47 1.45
N TYR A 265 -14.21 6.54 0.99
CA TYR A 265 -14.74 5.45 1.82
C TYR A 265 -13.61 4.66 2.50
N SER A 266 -12.65 4.17 1.72
CA SER A 266 -11.55 3.34 2.24
C SER A 266 -10.70 4.11 3.26
N LEU A 267 -10.26 5.34 2.93
CA LEU A 267 -9.44 6.14 3.83
C LEU A 267 -10.22 6.55 5.10
N GLU A 268 -11.46 7.03 4.96
CA GLU A 268 -12.27 7.54 6.07
C GLU A 268 -12.70 6.43 7.03
N GLN A 269 -13.10 5.26 6.50
CA GLN A 269 -13.49 4.16 7.36
C GLN A 269 -12.26 3.46 7.97
N TRP A 270 -11.12 3.38 7.25
CA TRP A 270 -9.92 2.75 7.79
C TRP A 270 -9.25 3.59 8.85
N VAL A 271 -9.19 4.91 8.67
CA VAL A 271 -8.54 5.79 9.66
C VAL A 271 -9.20 5.64 11.04
N LEU A 272 -10.52 5.42 11.07
CA LEU A 272 -11.31 5.19 12.28
C LEU A 272 -11.27 3.73 12.77
N ARG A 273 -11.60 2.77 11.91
CA ARG A 273 -11.72 1.35 12.30
C ARG A 273 -10.36 0.71 12.57
N GLY A 274 -9.36 1.06 11.76
CA GLY A 274 -7.99 0.59 11.90
C GLY A 274 -7.22 1.26 13.04
N ALA A 275 -7.78 2.25 13.73
CA ALA A 275 -7.14 2.97 14.83
C ALA A 275 -6.54 2.02 15.89
N VAL A 276 -7.27 0.96 16.26
CA VAL A 276 -6.83 0.00 17.29
C VAL A 276 -5.58 -0.82 16.91
N VAL A 277 -5.19 -0.78 15.63
CA VAL A 277 -3.97 -1.36 15.04
C VAL A 277 -3.23 -0.32 14.18
N GLY A 278 -3.39 0.97 14.53
CA GLY A 278 -2.92 2.10 13.75
C GLY A 278 -1.64 2.74 14.29
N SER A 279 -1.44 4.01 13.97
CA SER A 279 -0.25 4.78 14.38
C SER A 279 -0.58 6.21 14.83
N TYR A 280 0.28 6.76 15.70
CA TYR A 280 0.31 8.13 16.21
C TYR A 280 1.26 9.05 15.42
N GLY A 281 1.87 8.56 14.34
CA GLY A 281 2.76 9.36 13.50
C GLY A 281 2.10 10.61 12.91
N ASP A 282 2.91 11.54 12.40
CA ASP A 282 2.39 12.75 11.75
C ASP A 282 1.49 12.37 10.57
N PRO A 283 0.20 12.73 10.58
CA PRO A 283 -0.72 12.31 9.54
C PRO A 283 -0.68 13.18 8.29
N ALA A 284 0.29 14.09 8.10
CA ALA A 284 0.29 15.04 6.99
C ALA A 284 -0.93 15.99 7.02
N SER A 285 -1.32 16.45 8.22
CA SER A 285 -2.44 17.37 8.43
C SER A 285 -2.24 18.76 7.81
N GLY A 286 -1.01 19.10 7.44
CA GLY A 286 -0.60 20.42 6.97
C GLY A 286 -0.22 21.38 8.11
N VAL A 287 -0.27 20.96 9.37
CA VAL A 287 0.26 21.71 10.51
C VAL A 287 1.74 21.35 10.70
N PRO A 288 2.70 22.27 10.52
CA PRO A 288 4.13 21.96 10.65
C PRO A 288 4.51 21.46 12.05
N ASN A 289 5.43 20.49 12.11
CA ASN A 289 6.11 20.03 13.34
C ASN A 289 5.20 19.49 14.45
N ARG A 290 4.05 18.88 14.12
CA ARG A 290 3.25 18.16 15.11
C ARG A 290 3.21 16.68 14.81
N ARG A 291 4.08 15.90 15.48
CA ARG A 291 3.71 14.52 15.84
C ARG A 291 2.38 14.67 16.58
N LEU A 292 1.29 14.13 16.05
CA LEU A 292 -0.02 14.23 16.71
C LEU A 292 -0.07 13.45 18.05
N SER A 293 1.04 12.83 18.43
CA SER A 293 1.28 12.08 19.67
C SER A 293 1.02 12.84 20.99
N HIS A 294 0.68 14.12 20.99
CA HIS A 294 0.45 14.89 22.22
C HIS A 294 -0.98 15.44 22.38
N ASP A 295 -1.83 15.42 21.35
CA ASP A 295 -3.14 16.11 21.41
C ASP A 295 -4.32 15.27 20.91
N ARG A 296 -4.07 14.08 20.35
CA ARG A 296 -5.10 13.06 20.11
C ARG A 296 -4.78 11.83 20.93
N SER A 297 -5.76 11.36 21.71
CA SER A 297 -5.65 10.14 22.53
C SER A 297 -5.69 8.85 21.70
N GLN A 298 -5.94 8.95 20.38
CA GLN A 298 -6.20 7.80 19.53
C GLN A 298 -5.24 7.72 18.32
N ARG A 299 -4.77 6.50 18.06
CA ARG A 299 -4.08 6.11 16.82
C ARG A 299 -4.97 6.34 15.61
N LEU A 300 -4.38 6.50 14.43
CA LEU A 300 -5.08 6.54 13.15
C LEU A 300 -4.74 5.28 12.35
N GLY A 301 -5.73 4.66 11.70
CA GLY A 301 -5.48 3.56 10.78
C GLY A 301 -4.51 3.96 9.66
N VAL A 302 -3.56 3.08 9.35
CA VAL A 302 -2.48 3.38 8.40
C VAL A 302 -2.86 2.94 6.99
N SER A 303 -2.82 3.87 6.03
CA SER A 303 -3.18 3.64 4.63
C SER A 303 -2.02 3.93 3.68
N LEU A 304 -1.86 3.09 2.66
CA LEU A 304 -0.87 3.23 1.60
C LEU A 304 -1.56 3.51 0.27
N MET A 305 -1.17 4.61 -0.38
CA MET A 305 -1.81 5.11 -1.59
C MET A 305 -0.85 5.01 -2.79
N GLY A 306 -1.24 4.28 -3.83
CA GLY A 306 -0.50 4.26 -5.09
C GLY A 306 -0.79 5.51 -5.92
N ILE A 307 0.24 6.27 -6.28
CA ILE A 307 0.12 7.56 -6.98
C ILE A 307 1.11 7.60 -8.14
N SER A 308 0.67 7.91 -9.37
CA SER A 308 1.58 8.16 -10.51
C SER A 308 1.40 9.54 -11.13
N LYS A 309 0.37 10.31 -10.75
CA LYS A 309 0.15 11.65 -11.30
C LYS A 309 0.02 12.71 -10.21
N ILE A 310 0.55 13.90 -10.48
CA ILE A 310 0.45 15.06 -9.58
C ILE A 310 -1.02 15.40 -9.27
N SER A 311 -1.90 15.32 -10.27
CA SER A 311 -3.33 15.59 -10.08
C SER A 311 -4.01 14.56 -9.19
N GLU A 312 -3.55 13.31 -9.19
CA GLU A 312 -4.05 12.26 -8.29
C GLU A 312 -3.57 12.55 -6.87
N LEU A 313 -2.28 12.85 -6.69
CA LEU A 313 -1.69 13.25 -5.41
C LEU A 313 -2.47 14.38 -4.76
N ASP A 314 -2.69 15.48 -5.49
CA ASP A 314 -3.40 16.65 -4.99
C ASP A 314 -4.83 16.32 -4.54
N LYS A 315 -5.56 15.55 -5.35
CA LYS A 315 -6.94 15.17 -5.04
C LYS A 315 -6.99 14.25 -3.82
N THR A 316 -6.11 13.26 -3.76
CA THR A 316 -6.04 12.32 -2.65
C THR A 316 -5.67 13.03 -1.34
N LEU A 317 -4.72 13.96 -1.35
CA LEU A 317 -4.37 14.76 -0.17
C LEU A 317 -5.49 15.71 0.26
N LYS A 318 -6.26 16.25 -0.69
CA LYS A 318 -7.49 17.02 -0.37
C LYS A 318 -8.53 16.14 0.33
N VAL A 319 -8.77 14.93 -0.18
CA VAL A 319 -9.68 13.96 0.45
C VAL A 319 -9.19 13.62 1.86
N TRP A 320 -7.92 13.27 2.00
CA TRP A 320 -7.31 12.92 3.28
C TRP A 320 -7.42 14.04 4.33
N ARG A 321 -7.09 15.29 3.96
CA ARG A 321 -7.20 16.43 4.87
C ARG A 321 -8.64 16.71 5.26
N SER A 322 -9.58 16.61 4.31
CA SER A 322 -11.00 16.70 4.63
C SER A 322 -11.43 15.64 5.64
N ILE A 323 -10.96 14.39 5.50
CA ILE A 323 -11.24 13.32 6.48
C ILE A 323 -10.71 13.71 7.85
N LEU A 324 -9.46 14.17 7.94
CA LEU A 324 -8.85 14.59 9.20
C LEU A 324 -9.60 15.76 9.86
N ASP A 325 -10.07 16.69 9.03
CA ASP A 325 -10.87 17.82 9.47
C ASP A 325 -12.21 17.37 10.02
N GLY A 326 -12.79 16.25 9.59
CA GLY A 326 -14.06 15.70 10.09
C GLY A 326 -13.94 14.74 11.28
N LEU A 327 -12.74 14.57 11.86
CA LEU A 327 -12.55 13.78 13.10
C LEU A 327 -12.99 14.59 14.34
N GLU A 328 -13.11 13.95 15.50
CA GLU A 328 -13.59 14.57 16.75
C GLU A 328 -12.84 15.87 17.09
N ASP A 329 -11.50 15.85 17.04
CA ASP A 329 -10.64 17.05 17.20
C ASP A 329 -10.23 17.67 15.85
N GLY A 330 -11.08 17.53 14.83
CA GLY A 330 -10.79 17.95 13.46
C GLY A 330 -10.92 19.45 13.23
N GLU A 331 -11.85 20.13 13.92
CA GLU A 331 -12.10 21.57 13.76
C GLU A 331 -10.87 22.41 14.14
N GLU A 332 -10.25 22.14 15.29
CA GLU A 332 -9.02 22.84 15.72
C GLU A 332 -7.84 22.54 14.79
N THR A 333 -7.77 21.32 14.27
CA THR A 333 -6.75 20.93 13.28
C THR A 333 -6.94 21.74 11.98
N ALA A 334 -8.18 21.88 11.49
CA ALA A 334 -8.50 22.67 10.32
C ALA A 334 -8.10 24.14 10.52
N ARG A 335 -8.55 24.75 11.62
CA ARG A 335 -8.26 26.15 11.97
C ARG A 335 -6.76 26.43 12.00
N ARG A 336 -5.98 25.56 12.65
CA ARG A 336 -4.52 25.70 12.76
C ARG A 336 -3.79 25.51 11.45
N ALA A 337 -4.32 24.68 10.56
CA ALA A 337 -3.77 24.49 9.22
C ALA A 337 -4.20 25.60 8.23
N GLY A 338 -4.87 26.65 8.71
CA GLY A 338 -5.38 27.75 7.88
C GLY A 338 -6.59 27.36 7.02
N ARG A 339 -7.26 26.24 7.36
CA ARG A 339 -8.53 25.80 6.76
C ARG A 339 -9.71 26.35 7.58
N TRP A 340 -10.86 26.54 6.94
CA TRP A 340 -12.00 27.22 7.55
C TRP A 340 -12.83 26.27 8.42
N SER A 341 -13.50 26.74 9.47
CA SER A 341 -14.36 25.88 10.32
C SER A 341 -15.50 25.22 9.53
N ARG A 342 -15.99 25.87 8.46
CA ARG A 342 -16.95 25.27 7.51
C ARG A 342 -16.42 24.02 6.82
N ASP A 343 -15.11 23.81 6.73
CA ASP A 343 -14.51 22.61 6.15
C ASP A 343 -14.76 21.36 7.02
N HIS A 344 -14.83 21.54 8.35
CA HIS A 344 -15.23 20.48 9.29
C HIS A 344 -16.68 20.04 9.05
N GLU A 345 -17.62 20.99 9.05
CA GLU A 345 -19.04 20.74 8.79
C GLU A 345 -19.26 20.15 7.39
N TRP A 346 -18.59 20.68 6.38
CA TRP A 346 -18.62 20.14 5.02
C TRP A 346 -18.13 18.69 5.00
N SER A 347 -17.07 18.36 5.73
CA SER A 347 -16.55 17.00 5.81
C SER A 347 -17.54 16.03 6.46
N LEU A 348 -18.20 16.44 7.56
CA LEU A 348 -19.24 15.62 8.21
C LEU A 348 -20.41 15.37 7.25
N ASN A 349 -20.87 16.39 6.54
CA ASN A 349 -21.93 16.25 5.53
C ASN A 349 -21.49 15.35 4.36
N ARG A 350 -20.23 15.50 3.90
CA ARG A 350 -19.68 14.67 2.83
C ARG A 350 -19.58 13.21 3.26
N ARG A 351 -19.21 12.91 4.52
CA ARG A 351 -19.21 11.53 5.06
C ARG A 351 -20.58 10.87 4.87
N ARG A 352 -21.65 11.55 5.27
CA ARG A 352 -23.03 11.04 5.13
C ARG A 352 -23.38 10.75 3.66
N ALA A 353 -22.99 11.63 2.75
CA ALA A 353 -23.20 11.43 1.32
C ALA A 353 -22.40 10.24 0.77
N ILE A 354 -21.14 10.08 1.19
CA ILE A 354 -20.31 8.93 0.83
C ILE A 354 -20.92 7.62 1.33
N GLU A 355 -21.47 7.58 2.53
CA GLU A 355 -22.13 6.38 3.08
C GLU A 355 -23.32 5.94 2.20
N ILE A 356 -24.19 6.89 1.82
CA ILE A 356 -25.35 6.61 0.95
C ILE A 356 -24.90 6.09 -0.42
N LEU A 357 -23.90 6.74 -1.03
CA LEU A 357 -23.38 6.30 -2.33
C LEU A 357 -22.64 4.96 -2.22
N ALA A 358 -21.94 4.72 -1.12
CA ALA A 358 -21.26 3.46 -0.85
C ALA A 358 -22.25 2.29 -0.76
N ASP A 359 -23.39 2.49 -0.10
CA ASP A 359 -24.44 1.47 -0.03
C ASP A 359 -24.99 1.16 -1.42
N GLY A 360 -25.33 2.19 -2.20
CA GLY A 360 -25.78 2.01 -3.60
C GLY A 360 -24.74 1.31 -4.47
N ILE A 361 -23.45 1.67 -4.36
CA ILE A 361 -22.36 0.99 -5.09
C ILE A 361 -22.28 -0.48 -4.69
N ARG A 362 -22.40 -0.81 -3.40
CA ARG A 362 -22.32 -2.18 -2.91
C ARG A 362 -23.48 -3.04 -3.42
N GLU A 363 -24.68 -2.47 -3.62
CA GLU A 363 -25.79 -3.18 -4.28
C GLU A 363 -25.42 -3.64 -5.71
N TYR A 364 -24.67 -2.85 -6.47
CA TYR A 364 -24.21 -3.24 -7.81
C TYR A 364 -23.06 -4.26 -7.80
N LEU A 365 -22.30 -4.33 -6.70
CA LEU A 365 -21.25 -5.34 -6.51
C LEU A 365 -21.84 -6.71 -6.13
N ASP A 366 -22.97 -6.74 -5.40
CA ASP A 366 -23.76 -7.94 -5.11
C ASP A 366 -22.91 -9.10 -4.55
N GLU A 367 -22.84 -10.23 -5.28
CA GLU A 367 -22.06 -11.43 -4.89
C GLU A 367 -20.56 -11.16 -4.71
N PHE A 368 -20.06 -10.03 -5.20
CA PHE A 368 -18.66 -9.64 -5.10
C PHE A 368 -18.34 -8.79 -3.87
N ILE A 369 -19.28 -8.51 -2.97
CA ILE A 369 -18.92 -7.88 -1.69
C ILE A 369 -18.02 -8.83 -0.89
N ASP A 370 -16.90 -8.31 -0.39
CA ASP A 370 -15.87 -9.04 0.36
C ASP A 370 -15.24 -10.22 -0.43
N TYR A 371 -15.47 -10.29 -1.74
CA TYR A 371 -14.83 -11.27 -2.61
C TYR A 371 -13.32 -11.05 -2.64
N SER A 372 -12.60 -12.17 -2.57
CA SER A 372 -11.15 -12.24 -2.71
C SER A 372 -10.82 -13.32 -3.74
N TRP A 373 -9.97 -13.02 -4.71
CA TRP A 373 -9.52 -14.01 -5.69
C TRP A 373 -8.49 -14.99 -5.08
N PRO A 374 -8.26 -16.17 -5.68
CA PRO A 374 -7.21 -17.06 -5.21
C PRO A 374 -5.82 -16.41 -5.27
N SER A 375 -5.09 -16.45 -4.15
CA SER A 375 -3.66 -16.09 -4.08
C SER A 375 -2.94 -17.11 -3.19
N PRO A 376 -1.92 -17.83 -3.71
CA PRO A 376 -1.52 -17.86 -5.12
C PRO A 376 -2.62 -18.48 -6.01
N PRO A 377 -2.56 -18.29 -7.34
CA PRO A 377 -3.46 -18.96 -8.26
C PRO A 377 -3.37 -20.49 -8.13
N VAL A 378 -4.47 -21.19 -8.41
CA VAL A 378 -4.50 -22.66 -8.40
C VAL A 378 -3.44 -23.20 -9.36
N GLY A 379 -2.60 -24.11 -8.87
CA GLY A 379 -1.51 -24.71 -9.65
C GLY A 379 -0.24 -23.87 -9.74
N PHE A 380 -0.13 -22.77 -8.97
CA PHE A 380 1.11 -22.01 -8.87
C PHE A 380 2.28 -22.89 -8.41
N VAL A 381 3.44 -22.72 -9.06
CA VAL A 381 4.71 -23.34 -8.69
C VAL A 381 5.78 -22.26 -8.69
N ASN A 382 6.46 -22.10 -7.56
CA ASN A 382 7.59 -21.19 -7.44
C ASN A 382 8.77 -21.71 -8.27
N GLN A 383 9.19 -20.95 -9.27
CA GLN A 383 10.34 -21.28 -10.11
C GLN A 383 11.63 -20.91 -9.33
N ALA A 384 12.18 -21.86 -8.57
CA ALA A 384 13.34 -21.63 -7.70
C ALA A 384 14.48 -20.86 -8.41
N ALA A 385 15.11 -19.91 -7.70
CA ALA A 385 16.26 -19.20 -8.20
C ALA A 385 17.46 -20.15 -8.35
N SER A 386 18.05 -20.28 -9.55
CA SER A 386 19.42 -20.80 -9.64
C SER A 386 20.38 -19.71 -9.16
N LEU A 387 21.31 -20.07 -8.28
CA LEU A 387 22.33 -19.19 -7.67
C LEU A 387 23.31 -18.51 -8.66
N SER A 388 23.09 -18.63 -9.98
CA SER A 388 24.07 -18.30 -11.01
C SER A 388 23.64 -17.23 -12.03
N ALA A 389 22.50 -16.57 -11.86
CA ALA A 389 22.07 -15.53 -12.79
C ALA A 389 22.41 -14.15 -12.22
N GLU A 390 23.21 -13.36 -12.95
CA GLU A 390 23.15 -11.90 -12.85
C GLU A 390 21.67 -11.48 -12.78
N LEU A 391 21.38 -10.53 -11.89
CA LEU A 391 20.03 -10.00 -11.69
C LEU A 391 19.42 -9.74 -13.07
N PRO A 392 18.29 -10.37 -13.45
CA PRO A 392 17.53 -9.83 -14.55
C PRO A 392 17.25 -8.36 -14.23
N THR A 393 17.53 -7.47 -15.18
CA THR A 393 16.95 -6.12 -15.23
C THR A 393 15.51 -6.22 -14.74
N PRO A 394 15.02 -5.36 -13.83
CA PRO A 394 13.72 -5.58 -13.20
C PRO A 394 12.63 -5.65 -14.29
N ALA A 395 12.26 -6.87 -14.65
CA ALA A 395 11.43 -7.16 -15.80
C ALA A 395 10.36 -8.14 -15.35
N MET A 396 9.12 -7.66 -15.37
CA MET A 396 7.99 -8.55 -15.53
C MET A 396 7.55 -8.59 -16.98
N SER A 397 8.44 -9.01 -17.88
CA SER A 397 7.96 -9.49 -19.17
C SER A 397 7.47 -10.93 -18.97
N LEU A 398 6.16 -11.16 -19.11
CA LEU A 398 5.71 -12.46 -19.62
C LEU A 398 6.30 -12.62 -21.04
N PRO A 399 6.58 -13.85 -21.51
CA PRO A 399 6.90 -14.07 -22.91
C PRO A 399 5.78 -13.48 -23.77
N ARG A 400 6.13 -12.66 -24.76
CA ARG A 400 5.17 -12.29 -25.81
C ARG A 400 4.84 -13.59 -26.54
N ASP A 401 3.58 -14.00 -26.49
CA ASP A 401 3.05 -14.86 -27.53
C ASP A 401 3.04 -14.02 -28.81
N ASP A 402 4.11 -14.13 -29.59
CA ASP A 402 4.16 -13.68 -30.97
C ASP A 402 3.29 -14.60 -31.84
N ALA A 403 2.00 -14.67 -31.53
CA ALA A 403 1.00 -15.14 -32.47
C ALA A 403 0.56 -13.94 -33.31
N PRO A 404 0.69 -13.99 -34.65
CA PRO A 404 0.25 -12.90 -35.50
C PRO A 404 -1.24 -12.62 -35.27
N ARG A 405 -1.56 -11.37 -34.93
CA ARG A 405 -2.94 -10.88 -34.89
C ARG A 405 -3.49 -10.94 -36.31
N GLU A 406 -4.43 -11.85 -36.56
CA GLU A 406 -5.23 -11.78 -37.78
C GLU A 406 -6.02 -10.48 -37.78
N GLU A 407 -5.79 -9.67 -38.83
CA GLU A 407 -6.57 -8.48 -39.11
C GLU A 407 -8.05 -8.84 -39.30
N GLY A 408 -8.91 -8.09 -38.62
CA GLY A 408 -10.34 -8.33 -38.55
C GLY A 408 -11.00 -8.42 -39.93
N LYS A 409 -11.65 -9.55 -40.18
CA LYS A 409 -12.79 -9.60 -41.10
C LYS A 409 -14.01 -9.09 -40.37
N ALA A 410 -14.49 -7.93 -40.81
CA ALA A 410 -15.79 -7.38 -40.45
C ALA A 410 -16.89 -8.44 -40.65
N LEU A 411 -17.66 -8.71 -39.59
CA LEU A 411 -18.91 -9.45 -39.69
C LEU A 411 -20.01 -8.49 -40.16
N PRO A 412 -20.81 -8.85 -41.18
CA PRO A 412 -21.88 -8.00 -41.64
C PRO A 412 -23.04 -8.04 -40.64
N LEU A 413 -23.54 -6.84 -40.32
CA LEU A 413 -24.79 -6.60 -39.60
C LEU A 413 -25.95 -7.34 -40.27
N ARG A 414 -26.61 -8.24 -39.53
CA ARG A 414 -28.07 -8.40 -39.49
C ARG A 414 -28.51 -8.90 -38.13
#